data_AF-A0A969F8A1-F1
#
_entry.id   AF-A0A969F8A1-F1
#
_cell.length_a   1.000
_cell.length_b   1.000
_cell.length_c   1.000
_cell.angle_alpha   90.00
_cell.angle_beta   90.00
_cell.angle_gamma   90.00
#
_symmetry.space_group_name_H-M   'P 1'
#
loop_
_entity.id
_entity.type
_entity.pdbx_description
1 polymer ?
#
loop_
_entity_poly.entity_id
_entity_poly.type
_entity_poly.pdbx_seq_one_letter_code
_entity_poly.pdbx_strand_id
1 'polypeptide(L)' 'IVGEHGSDAPGFLGSTRYEVLDNPNILVEIADWASAEARAAHMQEAMASGVYAPLGELLAAPFRATVIRQLP' A
#
# COMPACT_ATOMS: atom_id res chain seq x y z
N ILE A 1 -4.12 4.31 -0.84
CA ILE A 1 -2.74 4.20 -1.38
C ILE A 1 -2.69 3.22 -2.53
N VAL A 2 -2.85 1.91 -2.31
CA VAL A 2 -2.84 0.93 -3.42
C VAL A 2 -4.24 0.83 -4.03
N GLY A 3 -5.28 0.62 -3.22
CA GLY A 3 -6.65 0.44 -3.74
C GLY A 3 -7.25 1.66 -4.44
N GLU A 4 -6.61 2.82 -4.37
CA GLU A 4 -7.05 4.05 -5.04
C GLU A 4 -6.14 4.48 -6.20
N HIS A 5 -4.86 4.10 -6.19
CA HIS A 5 -3.89 4.53 -7.22
C HIS A 5 -3.21 3.36 -7.96
N GLY A 6 -3.52 2.11 -7.61
CA GLY A 6 -2.96 0.90 -8.20
C GLY A 6 -3.96 -0.26 -8.15
N SER A 7 -5.25 0.03 -8.23
CA SER A 7 -6.32 -0.98 -8.17
C SER A 7 -6.33 -1.91 -9.40
N ASP A 8 -5.70 -1.49 -10.49
CA ASP A 8 -5.51 -2.21 -11.74
C ASP A 8 -4.19 -3.02 -11.78
N ALA A 9 -3.39 -2.95 -10.71
CA ALA A 9 -2.12 -3.66 -10.62
C ALA A 9 -2.31 -5.18 -10.74
N PRO A 10 -1.51 -5.87 -11.58
CA PRO A 10 -1.56 -7.32 -11.70
C PRO A 10 -1.41 -8.01 -10.34
N GLY A 11 -2.40 -8.85 -9.99
CA GLY A 11 -2.38 -9.63 -8.75
C GLY A 11 -2.84 -8.86 -7.50
N PHE A 12 -3.28 -7.61 -7.60
CA PHE A 12 -3.99 -6.94 -6.51
C PHE A 12 -5.38 -7.57 -6.31
N LEU A 13 -5.71 -7.95 -5.07
CA LEU A 13 -6.97 -8.64 -4.74
C LEU A 13 -7.98 -7.73 -4.02
N GLY A 14 -7.52 -6.57 -3.54
CA GLY A 14 -8.34 -5.64 -2.77
C GLY A 14 -7.55 -5.04 -1.61
N SER A 15 -8.18 -4.08 -0.92
CA SER A 15 -7.59 -3.50 0.27
C SER A 15 -8.66 -2.98 1.21
N THR A 16 -8.34 -2.94 2.50
CA THR A 16 -9.15 -2.29 3.53
C THR A 16 -8.31 -1.22 4.23
N ARG A 17 -8.94 -0.07 4.51
CA ARG A 17 -8.32 1.04 5.25
C ARG A 17 -8.81 1.07 6.69
N TYR A 18 -7.90 1.37 7.59
CA TYR A 18 -8.12 1.49 9.02
C TYR A 18 -7.51 2.81 9.48
N GLU A 19 -8.21 3.49 10.39
CA GLU A 19 -7.62 4.53 11.22
C GLU A 19 -6.99 3.91 12.47
N VAL A 20 -5.96 4.56 13.00
CA VAL A 20 -5.43 4.20 14.32
C VAL A 20 -6.18 5.02 15.38
N LEU A 21 -6.97 4.35 16.21
CA LEU A 21 -7.84 5.04 17.20
C LEU A 21 -7.07 5.95 18.16
N ASP A 22 -5.86 5.54 18.56
CA ASP A 22 -5.01 6.32 19.48
C ASP A 22 -4.21 7.42 18.77
N ASN A 23 -4.21 7.46 17.42
CA ASN A 23 -3.54 8.49 16.64
C ASN A 23 -4.24 8.70 15.28
N PRO A 24 -5.14 9.70 15.17
CA PRO A 24 -5.93 9.93 13.96
C PRO A 24 -5.11 10.41 12.75
N ASN A 25 -3.82 10.73 12.94
CA ASN A 25 -2.92 11.10 11.84
C ASN A 25 -2.29 9.87 11.16
N ILE A 26 -2.63 8.66 11.58
CA ILE A 26 -2.14 7.41 10.98
C ILE A 26 -3.28 6.68 10.28
N LEU A 27 -3.07 6.40 9.00
CA LEU A 27 -3.88 5.50 8.20
C LEU A 27 -3.09 4.22 7.93
N VAL A 28 -3.72 3.07 8.16
CA VAL A 28 -3.21 1.76 7.80
C VAL A 28 -4.04 1.21 6.66
N GLU A 29 -3.39 0.80 5.57
CA GLU A 29 -4.03 0.06 4.49
C GLU A 29 -3.47 -1.36 4.48
N ILE A 30 -4.37 -2.35 4.60
CA ILE A 30 -4.02 -3.77 4.40
C ILE A 30 -4.48 -4.11 2.99
N ALA A 31 -3.51 -4.36 2.11
CA ALA A 31 -3.74 -4.72 0.72
C ALA A 31 -3.42 -6.20 0.51
N ASP A 32 -4.37 -6.92 -0.07
CA ASP A 32 -4.26 -8.33 -0.38
C ASP A 32 -3.71 -8.51 -1.80
N TRP A 33 -2.80 -9.46 -1.95
CA TRP A 33 -2.12 -9.73 -3.20
C TRP A 33 -2.08 -11.23 -3.47
N ALA A 34 -2.15 -11.62 -4.75
CA ALA A 34 -2.04 -13.00 -5.19
C ALA A 34 -0.69 -13.62 -4.80
N SER A 35 0.38 -12.82 -4.72
CA SER A 35 1.67 -13.24 -4.19
C SER A 35 2.53 -12.07 -3.71
N ALA A 36 3.60 -12.39 -2.97
CA ALA A 36 4.59 -11.39 -2.55
C ALA A 36 5.34 -10.79 -3.75
N GLU A 37 5.57 -11.58 -4.80
CA GLU A 37 6.23 -11.17 -6.03
C GLU A 37 5.37 -10.19 -6.83
N ALA A 38 4.06 -10.44 -6.94
CA ALA A 38 3.13 -9.52 -7.59
C ALA A 38 3.14 -8.15 -6.91
N ARG A 39 3.10 -8.13 -5.58
CA ARG A 39 3.23 -6.91 -4.77
C ARG A 39 4.58 -6.23 -5.00
N ALA A 40 5.67 -6.98 -5.06
CA ALA A 40 7.02 -6.41 -5.24
C ALA A 40 7.17 -5.76 -6.62
N ALA A 41 6.68 -6.42 -7.67
CA ALA A 41 6.68 -5.88 -9.04
C ALA A 41 5.88 -4.58 -9.12
N HIS A 42 4.67 -4.55 -8.56
CA HIS A 42 3.86 -3.33 -8.49
C HIS A 42 4.61 -2.19 -7.78
N MET A 43 5.24 -2.45 -6.63
CA MET A 43 5.96 -1.40 -5.92
C MET A 43 7.17 -0.87 -6.69
N GLN A 44 7.87 -1.72 -7.45
CA GLN A 44 8.96 -1.27 -8.32
C GLN A 44 8.44 -0.34 -9.42
N GLU A 45 7.35 -0.73 -10.08
CA GLU A 45 6.72 0.07 -11.12
C GLU A 45 6.18 1.40 -10.56
N ALA A 46 5.47 1.36 -9.42
CA ALA A 46 4.92 2.52 -8.74
C ALA A 46 6.01 3.53 -8.31
N MET A 47 7.17 3.03 -7.89
CA MET A 47 8.32 3.89 -7.57
C MET A 47 8.93 4.51 -8.84
N ALA A 48 9.03 3.75 -9.93
CA ALA A 48 9.57 4.23 -11.21
C ALA A 48 8.65 5.26 -11.89
N SER A 49 7.33 5.06 -11.81
CA SER A 49 6.33 5.97 -12.37
C SER A 49 6.03 7.18 -11.48
N GLY A 50 6.41 7.12 -10.21
CA GLY A 50 6.13 8.17 -9.24
C GLY A 50 4.66 8.28 -8.86
N VAL A 51 3.84 7.24 -9.05
CA VAL A 51 2.39 7.28 -8.78
C VAL A 51 2.06 7.64 -7.32
N TYR A 52 2.99 7.38 -6.40
CA TYR A 52 2.87 7.75 -4.98
C TYR A 52 3.53 9.08 -4.60
N ALA A 53 4.04 9.87 -5.55
CA ALA A 53 4.67 11.16 -5.25
C ALA A 53 3.76 12.12 -4.47
N PRO A 54 2.45 12.28 -4.80
CA PRO A 54 1.56 13.16 -4.04
C PRO A 54 1.41 12.75 -2.56
N LEU A 55 1.55 11.47 -2.24
CA LEU A 55 1.53 11.00 -0.86
C LEU A 55 2.80 11.41 -0.11
N GLY A 56 3.94 11.47 -0.81
CA GLY A 56 5.19 11.97 -0.24
C GLY A 56 5.09 13.41 0.25
N GLU A 57 4.25 14.24 -0.39
CA GLU A 57 4.03 15.63 0.02
C GLU A 57 3.12 15.75 1.27
N LEU A 58 2.25 14.77 1.49
CA LEU A 58 1.30 14.75 2.61
C LEU A 58 1.90 14.13 3.89
N LEU A 59 2.84 13.20 3.74
CA LEU A 59 3.37 12.44 4.86
C LEU A 59 4.52 13.18 5.56
N ALA A 60 4.45 13.25 6.89
CA ALA A 60 5.53 13.83 7.72
C ALA A 60 6.83 12.99 7.72
N ALA A 61 6.77 11.75 7.21
CA ALA A 61 7.89 10.83 7.07
C ALA A 61 7.58 9.79 5.98
N PRO A 62 8.58 9.09 5.41
CA PRO A 62 8.33 8.02 4.45
C PRO A 62 7.34 6.98 5.00
N PHE A 63 6.40 6.53 4.16
CA PHE A 63 5.45 5.50 4.54
C PHE A 63 6.18 4.19 4.89
N ARG A 64 5.62 3.45 5.84
CA ARG A 64 6.13 2.14 6.23
C ARG A 64 5.27 1.06 5.60
N ALA A 65 5.89 0.00 5.12
CA ALA A 65 5.19 -1.17 4.60
C ALA A 65 5.84 -2.44 5.12
N THR A 66 5.03 -3.46 5.36
CA THR A 66 5.48 -4.80 5.74
C THR A 66 4.64 -5.80 4.96
N VAL A 67 5.28 -6.86 4.46
CA VAL A 67 4.60 -7.98 3.81
C VAL A 67 4.36 -9.04 4.87
N ILE A 68 3.09 -9.38 5.08
CA ILE A 68 2.67 -10.34 6.09
C ILE A 68 1.95 -11.51 5.40
N ARG A 69 1.94 -12.66 6.07
CA ARG A 69 1.20 -13.86 5.64
C ARG A 69 0.13 -14.15 6.68
N GLN A 70 -1.10 -14.38 6.22
CA GLN A 70 -2.16 -14.87 7.09
C GLN A 70 -1.81 -16.28 7.60
N LEU A 71 -1.94 -16.48 8.91
CA LEU A 71 -1.81 -17.78 9.56
C LEU A 71 -3.19 -18.45 9.66
N PRO A 72 -3.25 -19.79 9.71
CA PRO A 72 -4.49 -20.52 9.95
C PRO A 72 -5.12 -20.22 11.31
#